data_AF-A0A969B9C9-F1
#
_entry.id   AF-A0A969B9C9-F1
#
_cell.length_a   1.000
_cell.length_b   1.000
_cell.length_c   1.000
_cell.angle_alpha   90.00
_cell.angle_beta   90.00
_cell.angle_gamma   90.00
#
_symmetry.space_group_name_H-M   'P 1'
#
loop_
_entity.id
_entity.type
_entity.pdbx_description
1 polymer ?
#
loop_
_entity_poly.entity_id
_entity_poly.type
_entity_poly.pdbx_seq_one_letter_code
_entity_poly.pdbx_strand_id
1 'polypeptide(L)'
;MWPQPRVIGGQLIFNLVPHGSPHKGSALTAVMKRVGCTHAIFIGDDLTDEDAFGQPGKILSIRVGRQRGSLARFYIQGQQDMLALLEELMGRLE
;
A
#
# COMPACT_ATOMS: atom_id res chain seq x y z
N MET A 1 19.99 -24.70 13.49
CA MET A 1 19.67 -23.26 13.33
C MET A 1 18.30 -23.17 12.68
N TRP A 2 17.31 -22.58 13.35
CA TRP A 2 16.01 -22.30 12.75
C TRP A 2 16.08 -20.97 11.99
N PRO A 3 15.48 -20.83 10.79
CA PRO A 3 15.45 -19.55 10.10
C PRO A 3 14.68 -18.54 10.96
N GLN A 4 15.24 -17.36 11.16
CA GLN A 4 14.55 -16.28 11.86
C GLN A 4 13.37 -15.79 10.99
N PRO A 5 12.20 -15.46 11.58
CA PRO A 5 11.12 -14.85 10.83
C PRO A 5 11.34 -13.35 10.63
N ARG A 6 10.76 -12.79 9.56
CA ARG A 6 10.53 -11.34 9.48
C ARG A 6 9.35 -11.01 10.40
N VAL A 7 9.57 -10.09 11.33
CA VAL A 7 8.53 -9.57 12.22
C VAL A 7 7.95 -8.31 11.60
N ILE A 8 6.63 -8.24 11.49
CA ILE A 8 5.90 -7.06 11.01
C ILE A 8 4.94 -6.61 12.12
N GLY A 9 5.09 -5.36 12.56
CA GLY A 9 4.21 -4.75 13.56
C GLY A 9 2.89 -4.25 12.94
N GLY A 10 1.81 -4.35 13.71
CA GLY A 10 0.51 -3.75 13.40
C GLY A 10 -0.12 -3.13 14.66
N GLN A 11 -1.39 -2.73 14.56
CA GLN A 11 -2.13 -2.17 15.69
C GLN A 11 -2.39 -3.26 16.74
N LEU A 12 -1.55 -3.29 17.79
CA LEU A 12 -1.58 -4.28 18.88
C LEU A 12 -1.36 -5.73 18.44
N ILE A 13 -0.72 -5.94 17.28
CA ILE A 13 -0.40 -7.27 16.75
C ILE A 13 1.02 -7.34 16.20
N PHE A 14 1.57 -8.56 16.14
CA PHE A 14 2.80 -8.88 15.42
C PHE A 14 2.57 -10.07 14.49
N ASN A 15 2.93 -9.91 13.22
CA ASN A 15 2.92 -10.96 12.22
C ASN A 15 4.34 -11.52 12.04
N LEU A 16 4.48 -12.84 12.16
CA LEU A 16 5.73 -13.56 11.89
C LEU A 16 5.61 -14.25 10.53
N VAL A 17 6.43 -13.85 9.57
CA VAL A 17 6.41 -14.42 8.21
C VAL A 17 7.79 -14.93 7.80
N PRO A 18 7.88 -15.97 6.96
CA PRO A 18 9.16 -16.38 6.37
C PRO A 18 9.86 -15.21 5.66
N HIS A 19 11.19 -15.16 5.73
CA HIS A 19 11.94 -14.22 4.90
C HIS A 19 11.65 -14.45 3.41
N GLY A 20 11.52 -13.36 2.66
CA GLY A 20 11.18 -13.41 1.23
C GLY A 20 9.71 -13.71 0.93
N SER A 21 8.85 -13.78 1.95
CA SER A 21 7.40 -13.92 1.72
C SER A 21 6.87 -12.76 0.87
N PRO A 22 5.90 -13.00 -0.02
CA PRO A 22 5.22 -11.94 -0.76
C PRO A 22 4.66 -10.88 0.18
N HIS A 23 4.78 -9.63 -0.25
CA HIS A 23 4.24 -8.46 0.44
C HIS A 23 3.31 -7.68 -0.50
N LYS A 24 2.59 -6.69 0.03
CA LYS A 24 1.58 -5.92 -0.72
C LYS A 24 2.15 -5.30 -2.00
N GLY A 25 3.39 -4.82 -1.98
CA GLY A 25 4.08 -4.33 -3.19
C GLY A 25 4.25 -5.37 -4.29
N SER A 26 4.75 -6.56 -3.96
CA SER A 26 4.86 -7.66 -4.94
C SER A 26 3.50 -8.11 -5.47
N ALA A 27 2.46 -8.05 -4.64
CA ALA A 27 1.09 -8.35 -5.04
C ALA A 27 0.53 -7.28 -5.99
N LEU A 28 0.77 -5.99 -5.71
CA LEU A 28 0.38 -4.89 -6.58
C LEU A 28 0.98 -5.04 -7.97
N THR A 29 2.29 -5.28 -8.06
CA THR A 29 2.97 -5.51 -9.34
C THR A 29 2.38 -6.71 -10.10
N ALA A 30 2.08 -7.80 -9.40
CA ALA A 30 1.47 -8.98 -10.00
C ALA A 30 0.06 -8.69 -10.53
N VAL A 31 -0.77 -7.95 -9.78
CA VAL A 31 -2.12 -7.54 -10.21
C VAL A 31 -2.03 -6.62 -11.43
N MET A 32 -1.21 -5.58 -11.38
CA MET A 32 -1.00 -4.65 -12.51
C MET A 32 -0.62 -5.40 -13.80
N LYS A 33 0.34 -6.33 -13.70
CA LYS A 33 0.75 -7.19 -14.82
C LYS A 33 -0.42 -8.03 -15.34
N ARG A 34 -1.20 -8.63 -14.45
CA ARG A 34 -2.34 -9.50 -14.81
C ARG A 34 -3.45 -8.75 -15.54
N VAL A 35 -3.73 -7.51 -15.16
CA VAL A 35 -4.79 -6.69 -15.78
C VAL A 35 -4.28 -5.80 -16.93
N GLY A 36 -2.98 -5.86 -17.24
CA GLY A 36 -2.37 -5.04 -18.30
C GLY A 36 -2.23 -3.56 -17.95
N CYS A 37 -2.35 -3.18 -16.69
CA CYS A 37 -2.23 -1.78 -16.25
C CYS A 37 -0.77 -1.42 -16.00
N THR A 38 -0.34 -0.26 -16.53
CA THR A 38 1.00 0.30 -16.31
C THR A 38 1.04 1.35 -15.20
N HIS A 39 -0.13 1.78 -14.73
CA HIS A 39 -0.30 2.75 -13.65
C HIS A 39 -1.28 2.20 -12.62
N ALA A 40 -1.13 2.62 -11.37
CA ALA A 40 -2.06 2.28 -10.30
C ALA A 40 -2.16 3.44 -9.31
N ILE A 41 -3.32 3.56 -8.67
CA ILE A 41 -3.48 4.31 -7.44
C ILE A 41 -3.50 3.28 -6.32
N PHE A 42 -2.63 3.43 -5.32
CA PHE A 42 -2.57 2.55 -4.17
C PHE A 42 -2.79 3.36 -2.90
N ILE A 43 -3.82 3.00 -2.12
CA ILE A 43 -4.22 3.69 -0.91
C ILE A 43 -4.15 2.70 0.26
N GLY A 44 -3.46 3.06 1.35
CA GLY A 44 -3.26 2.18 2.51
C GLY A 44 -2.97 2.95 3.80
N ASP A 45 -3.09 2.31 4.95
CA ASP A 45 -3.05 2.95 6.28
C ASP A 45 -1.99 2.36 7.22
N ASP A 46 -1.45 1.18 6.92
CA ASP A 46 -0.62 0.43 7.87
C ASP A 46 0.87 0.37 7.45
N LEU A 47 1.66 -0.39 8.21
CA LEU A 47 3.08 -0.59 7.94
C LEU A 47 3.33 -1.51 6.74
N THR A 48 2.43 -2.46 6.47
CA THR A 48 2.56 -3.39 5.34
C THR A 48 2.34 -2.71 4.00
N ASP A 49 1.57 -1.61 3.99
CA ASP A 49 1.32 -0.79 2.80
C ASP A 49 2.57 -0.04 2.32
N GLU A 50 3.53 0.21 3.22
CA GLU A 50 4.80 0.85 2.88
C GLU A 50 5.58 0.05 1.83
N ASP A 51 5.50 -1.28 1.88
CA ASP A 51 6.08 -2.15 0.85
C ASP A 51 5.46 -1.91 -0.54
N ALA A 52 4.21 -1.46 -0.61
CA ALA A 52 3.53 -1.08 -1.86
C ALA A 52 3.81 0.35 -2.27
N PHE A 53 3.87 1.29 -1.32
CA PHE A 53 4.22 2.69 -1.58
C PHE A 53 5.64 2.82 -2.15
N GLY A 54 6.58 2.00 -1.67
CA GLY A 54 7.96 1.98 -2.15
C GLY A 54 8.18 1.30 -3.49
N GLN A 55 7.14 0.77 -4.15
CA GLN A 55 7.31 0.09 -5.44
C GLN A 55 7.71 1.10 -6.54
N PRO A 56 8.73 0.77 -7.35
CA PRO A 56 9.11 1.61 -8.46
C PRO A 56 8.04 1.59 -9.56
N GLY A 57 7.93 2.68 -10.31
CA GLY A 57 7.01 2.80 -11.45
C GLY A 57 5.98 3.90 -11.28
N LYS A 58 4.91 3.84 -12.06
CA LYS A 58 3.88 4.88 -12.10
C LYS A 58 2.74 4.58 -11.13
N ILE A 59 3.09 4.44 -9.85
CA ILE A 59 2.15 4.23 -8.76
C ILE A 59 1.92 5.56 -8.05
N LEU A 60 0.67 5.98 -7.99
CA LEU A 60 0.23 7.07 -7.11
C LEU A 60 -0.09 6.48 -5.74
N SER A 61 0.89 6.51 -4.85
CA SER A 61 0.78 6.03 -3.46
C SER A 61 0.18 7.10 -2.54
N ILE A 62 -0.87 6.75 -1.80
CA ILE A 62 -1.55 7.64 -0.85
C ILE A 62 -1.67 6.93 0.49
N ARG A 63 -1.22 7.56 1.56
CA ARG A 63 -1.40 7.06 2.91
C ARG A 63 -2.67 7.61 3.56
N VAL A 64 -3.44 6.75 4.22
CA VAL A 64 -4.53 7.16 5.11
C VAL A 64 -3.94 7.46 6.49
N GLY A 65 -4.09 8.69 6.93
CA GLY A 65 -3.42 9.22 8.11
C GLY A 65 -1.99 9.66 7.82
N ARG A 66 -1.53 10.70 8.52
CA ARG A 66 -0.17 11.23 8.36
C ARG A 66 0.81 10.47 9.24
N GLN A 67 1.81 9.84 8.63
CA GLN A 67 2.95 9.23 9.34
C GLN A 67 4.27 9.79 8.83
N ARG A 68 5.13 10.23 9.75
CA ARG A 68 6.49 10.66 9.40
C ARG A 68 7.29 9.44 8.93
N GLY A 69 7.95 9.57 7.79
CA GLY A 69 8.78 8.52 7.22
C GLY A 69 8.02 7.50 6.36
N SER A 70 6.73 7.73 6.08
CA SER A 70 6.04 6.95 5.04
C SER A 70 6.68 7.17 3.66
N LEU A 71 6.75 6.11 2.88
CA LEU A 71 7.15 6.11 1.48
C LEU A 71 6.03 6.61 0.55
N ALA A 72 4.81 6.78 1.05
CA ALA A 72 3.71 7.32 0.27
C ALA A 72 3.99 8.77 -0.16
N ARG A 73 3.81 9.04 -1.45
CA ARG A 73 3.93 10.37 -2.05
C ARG A 73 2.91 11.38 -1.51
N PHE A 74 1.71 10.94 -1.18
CA PHE A 74 0.63 11.78 -0.64
C PHE A 74 0.01 11.14 0.59
N TYR A 75 -0.77 11.92 1.33
CA TYR A 75 -1.59 11.41 2.41
C TYR A 75 -2.96 12.10 2.43
N ILE A 76 -3.94 11.41 3.00
CA ILE A 76 -5.25 11.93 3.38
C ILE A 76 -5.43 11.77 4.89
N GLN A 77 -6.33 12.52 5.54
CA GLN A 77 -6.41 12.54 7.01
C GLN A 77 -7.04 11.26 7.56
N GLY A 78 -8.04 10.71 6.86
CA GLY A 78 -8.75 9.53 7.31
C GLY A 78 -9.65 8.93 6.25
N GLN A 79 -10.43 7.92 6.67
CA GLN A 79 -11.30 7.16 5.76
C GLN A 79 -12.38 8.01 5.09
N GLN A 80 -12.84 9.11 5.72
CA GLN A 80 -13.83 10.00 5.10
C GLN A 80 -13.27 10.70 3.85
N ASP A 81 -12.02 11.13 3.89
CA ASP A 81 -11.34 11.71 2.72
C ASP A 81 -11.14 10.66 1.61
N MET A 82 -11.03 9.38 1.96
CA MET A 82 -10.93 8.29 0.99
C MET A 82 -12.23 8.16 0.20
N LEU A 83 -13.39 8.26 0.87
CA LEU A 83 -14.70 8.23 0.21
C LEU A 83 -14.84 9.41 -0.77
N ALA A 84 -14.52 10.63 -0.31
CA ALA A 84 -14.56 11.82 -1.16
C ALA A 84 -13.62 11.70 -2.37
N LEU A 85 -12.43 11.11 -2.19
CA LEU A 85 -11.51 10.85 -3.28
C LEU A 85 -12.07 9.83 -4.28
N LEU A 86 -12.67 8.74 -3.80
CA LEU A 86 -13.28 7.74 -4.68
C LEU A 86 -14.44 8.34 -5.49
N GLU A 87 -15.29 9.15 -4.86
CA GLU A 87 -16.38 9.86 -5.54
C GLU A 87 -15.85 10.78 -6.66
N GLU A 88 -14.83 11.58 -6.37
CA GLU A 88 -14.18 12.46 -7.36
C GLU A 88 -13.54 11.66 -8.51
N LEU A 89 -12.92 10.51 -8.21
CA LEU A 89 -12.33 9.65 -9.24
C LEU A 89 -13.41 9.02 -10.13
N MET A 90 -14.50 8.55 -9.54
CA MET A 90 -15.63 7.97 -10.29
C MET A 90 -16.29 9.01 -11.18
N GLY A 91 -16.53 10.23 -10.67
CA GLY A 91 -17.11 11.33 -11.46
C GLY A 91 -16.24 11.82 -12.62
N ARG A 92 -14.95 11.44 -12.68
CA ARG A 92 -14.05 11.73 -13.82
C ARG A 92 -13.98 10.60 -14.84
N LEU A 93 -14.52 9.43 -14.53
CA LEU A 93 -14.55 8.26 -15.43
C LEU A 93 -15.84 8.21 -16.27
N GLU A 94 -16.86 8.95 -15.87
CA GLU A 94 -18.09 9.23 -16.64
C GLU A 94 -17.87 10.36 -17.65
#